data_AF-A0A438JPV1-F1
#
_entry.id   AF-A0A438JPV1-F1
#
_cell.length_a   1.000
_cell.length_b   1.000
_cell.length_c   1.000
_cell.angle_alpha   90.00
_cell.angle_beta   90.00
_cell.angle_gamma   90.00
#
_symmetry.space_group_name_H-M   'P 1'
#
loop_
_entity.id
_entity.type
_entity.pdbx_description
1 polymer ?
#
loop_
_entity_poly.entity_id
_entity_poly.type
_entity_poly.pdbx_seq_one_letter_code
_entity_poly.pdbx_strand_id
1 'polypeptide(L)'
;MHPCFHRFIRLQLEAFFTFVSFRVAVQASSSLQLKEVALEAVINFCRQPTFIFEAYANYDCHIIFRDVFEEIGRLLCKHAFPTGSPLSTLQIQAFEGLVIMIHNISDHVDGEHDSSSSGPYPVEITEYRPFWDENFKANDSEDWADHARLRKAQKRKIKIAGDHFNRDERRDWTT
;
A
#
# COMPACT_ATOMS: atom_id res chain seq x y z
N MET A 1 -12.13 3.17 14.82
CA MET A 1 -12.63 2.65 13.52
C MET A 1 -12.30 1.16 13.44
N HIS A 2 -13.27 0.25 13.30
CA HIS A 2 -13.01 -1.20 13.19
C HIS A 2 -12.56 -1.53 11.76
N PRO A 3 -11.29 -1.88 11.47
CA PRO A 3 -10.87 -2.25 10.12
C PRO A 3 -11.16 -3.74 9.95
N CYS A 4 -12.33 -4.07 9.41
CA CYS A 4 -12.75 -5.44 9.18
C CYS A 4 -12.73 -5.80 7.69
N PHE A 5 -11.61 -5.56 7.01
CA PHE A 5 -11.17 -6.56 6.04
C PHE A 5 -10.98 -7.86 6.82
N HIS A 6 -12.00 -8.74 6.76
CA HIS A 6 -11.99 -10.04 7.43
C HIS A 6 -10.62 -10.67 7.21
N ARG A 7 -9.89 -10.98 8.28
CA ARG A 7 -8.50 -11.50 8.22
C ARG A 7 -8.34 -12.59 7.17
N PHE A 8 -9.40 -13.38 6.98
CA PHE A 8 -9.52 -14.50 6.05
C PHE A 8 -9.55 -14.16 4.56
N ILE A 9 -9.78 -12.90 4.15
CA ILE A 9 -9.78 -12.50 2.72
C ILE A 9 -8.52 -11.73 2.30
N ARG A 10 -7.69 -11.32 3.27
CA ARG A 10 -6.54 -10.43 3.02
C ARG A 10 -5.54 -11.06 2.06
N LEU A 11 -5.22 -12.33 2.26
CA LEU A 11 -4.30 -13.11 1.42
C LEU A 11 -4.83 -13.24 -0.02
N GLN A 12 -6.12 -13.54 -0.17
CA GLN A 12 -6.75 -13.72 -1.47
C GLN A 12 -6.76 -12.41 -2.25
N LEU A 13 -6.99 -11.29 -1.58
CA LEU A 13 -6.94 -9.98 -2.21
C LEU A 13 -5.51 -9.56 -2.56
N GLU A 14 -4.53 -9.79 -1.68
CA GLU A 14 -3.12 -9.58 -2.04
C GLU A 14 -2.76 -10.41 -3.28
N ALA A 15 -3.16 -11.68 -3.33
CA ALA A 15 -2.91 -12.55 -4.46
C ALA A 15 -3.61 -12.05 -5.73
N PHE A 16 -4.87 -11.59 -5.62
CA PHE A 16 -5.60 -10.99 -6.74
C PHE A 16 -4.87 -9.75 -7.29
N PHE A 17 -4.48 -8.80 -6.43
CA PHE A 17 -3.75 -7.61 -6.87
C PHE A 17 -2.41 -7.97 -7.50
N THR A 18 -1.61 -8.78 -6.80
CA THR A 18 -0.23 -9.11 -7.19
C THR A 18 -0.18 -9.93 -8.48
N PHE A 19 -0.98 -10.99 -8.56
CA PHE A 19 -0.85 -12.00 -9.61
C PHE A 19 -1.84 -11.81 -10.76
N VAL A 20 -2.89 -11.02 -10.57
CA VAL A 20 -3.90 -10.76 -11.61
C VAL A 20 -3.87 -9.30 -12.02
N SER A 21 -4.35 -8.37 -11.19
CA SER A 21 -4.59 -6.99 -11.61
C SER A 21 -3.32 -6.25 -12.02
N PHE A 22 -2.28 -6.23 -11.16
CA PHE A 22 -1.04 -5.52 -11.46
C PHE A 22 -0.28 -6.17 -12.61
N ARG A 23 -0.25 -7.51 -12.63
CA ARG A 23 0.32 -8.31 -13.72
C ARG A 23 -0.28 -7.92 -15.06
N VAL A 24 -1.61 -7.97 -15.18
CA VAL A 24 -2.31 -7.65 -16.44
C VAL A 24 -2.10 -6.19 -16.83
N ALA A 25 -2.22 -5.26 -15.88
CA ALA A 25 -2.12 -3.82 -16.13
C ALA A 25 -0.73 -3.37 -16.60
N VAL A 26 0.34 -4.08 -16.23
CA VAL A 26 1.73 -3.72 -16.60
C VAL A 26 2.27 -4.54 -17.77
N GLN A 27 1.75 -5.74 -18.00
CA GLN A 27 2.30 -6.67 -18.99
C GLN A 27 2.18 -6.11 -20.42
N ALA A 28 3.32 -6.08 -21.14
CA ALA A 28 3.39 -5.52 -22.49
C ALA A 28 2.46 -6.25 -23.48
N SER A 29 2.35 -7.58 -23.37
CA SER A 29 1.53 -8.43 -24.24
C SER A 29 0.02 -8.37 -23.95
N SER A 30 -0.42 -7.77 -22.85
CA SER A 30 -1.85 -7.58 -22.58
C SER A 30 -2.44 -6.54 -23.52
N SER A 31 -3.63 -6.83 -24.07
CA SER A 31 -4.38 -5.87 -24.88
C SER A 31 -4.74 -4.62 -24.06
N LEU A 32 -5.01 -3.51 -24.74
CA LEU A 32 -5.43 -2.27 -24.09
C LEU A 32 -6.69 -2.49 -23.25
N GLN A 33 -7.69 -3.18 -23.79
CA GLN A 33 -8.95 -3.47 -23.11
C GLN A 33 -8.75 -4.29 -21.83
N LEU A 34 -7.82 -5.26 -21.84
CA LEU A 34 -7.51 -6.02 -20.63
C LEU A 34 -6.80 -5.16 -19.57
N LYS A 35 -5.94 -4.23 -19.99
CA LYS A 35 -5.30 -3.27 -19.09
C LYS A 35 -6.31 -2.31 -18.47
N GLU A 36 -7.26 -1.82 -19.27
CA GLU A 36 -8.36 -0.96 -18.81
C GLU A 36 -9.23 -1.67 -17.79
N VAL A 37 -9.65 -2.91 -18.08
CA VAL A 37 -10.46 -3.72 -17.13
C VAL A 37 -9.68 -4.00 -15.84
N ALA A 38 -8.40 -4.35 -15.93
CA ALA A 38 -7.57 -4.60 -14.76
C ALA A 38 -7.38 -3.33 -13.91
N LEU A 39 -7.19 -2.19 -14.56
CA LEU A 39 -7.05 -0.91 -13.87
C LEU A 39 -8.37 -0.46 -13.25
N GLU A 40 -9.48 -0.60 -13.96
CA GLU A 40 -10.83 -0.32 -13.47
C GLU A 40 -11.18 -1.18 -12.25
N ALA A 41 -10.77 -2.45 -12.22
CA ALA A 41 -10.92 -3.30 -11.04
C ALA A 41 -10.18 -2.70 -9.83
N VAL A 42 -8.95 -2.22 -10.00
CA VAL A 42 -8.18 -1.55 -8.94
C VAL A 42 -8.86 -0.26 -8.48
N ILE A 43 -9.31 0.57 -9.43
CA ILE A 43 -9.97 1.85 -9.14
C ILE A 43 -11.29 1.63 -8.40
N ASN A 44 -12.05 0.58 -8.74
CA ASN A 44 -13.28 0.22 -8.03
C ASN A 44 -13.07 -0.07 -6.54
N PHE A 45 -11.94 -0.69 -6.16
CA PHE A 45 -11.58 -0.80 -4.75
C PHE A 45 -11.25 0.56 -4.15
N CYS A 46 -10.50 1.40 -4.88
CA CYS A 46 -10.17 2.75 -4.43
C CYS A 46 -11.43 3.62 -4.22
N ARG A 47 -12.53 3.38 -4.95
CA ARG A 47 -13.81 4.08 -4.73
C ARG A 47 -14.48 3.72 -3.40
N GLN A 48 -14.08 2.62 -2.74
CA GLN A 48 -14.57 2.31 -1.40
C GLN A 48 -13.89 3.26 -0.39
N PRO A 49 -14.64 4.08 0.37
CA PRO A 49 -14.07 5.18 1.16
C PRO A 49 -12.96 4.76 2.14
N THR A 50 -13.05 3.56 2.71
CA THR A 50 -12.10 3.06 3.72
C THR A 50 -10.96 2.23 3.13
N PHE A 51 -11.07 1.80 1.87
CA PHE A 51 -10.16 0.80 1.30
C PHE A 51 -8.72 1.28 1.28
N ILE A 52 -8.47 2.56 0.99
CA ILE A 52 -7.10 3.10 0.93
C ILE A 52 -6.38 2.98 2.28
N PHE A 53 -7.06 3.34 3.37
CA PHE A 53 -6.53 3.24 4.73
C PHE A 53 -6.39 1.79 5.17
N GLU A 54 -7.38 0.96 4.85
CA GLU A 54 -7.33 -0.47 5.15
C GLU A 54 -6.21 -1.16 4.36
N ALA A 55 -5.97 -0.78 3.12
CA ALA A 55 -4.90 -1.34 2.30
C ALA A 55 -3.54 -0.96 2.89
N TYR A 56 -3.37 0.31 3.28
CA TYR A 56 -2.16 0.77 3.95
C TYR A 56 -1.91 0.03 5.27
N ALA A 57 -2.90 -0.01 6.16
CA ALA A 57 -2.75 -0.61 7.49
C ALA A 57 -2.58 -2.13 7.43
N ASN A 58 -3.31 -2.82 6.54
CA ASN A 58 -3.34 -4.29 6.52
C ASN A 58 -2.29 -4.92 5.61
N TYR A 59 -1.77 -4.21 4.61
CA TYR A 59 -0.74 -4.72 3.70
C TYR A 59 0.59 -3.99 3.88
N ASP A 60 0.62 -2.69 3.68
CA ASP A 60 1.87 -1.90 3.68
C ASP A 60 2.55 -1.84 5.04
N CYS A 61 1.79 -1.72 6.12
CA CYS A 61 2.32 -1.76 7.48
C CYS A 61 2.57 -3.18 7.96
N HIS A 62 1.92 -4.20 7.41
CA HIS A 62 2.06 -5.57 7.89
C HIS A 62 3.34 -6.24 7.35
N ILE A 63 4.08 -6.93 8.22
CA ILE A 63 5.40 -7.49 7.90
C ILE A 63 5.36 -8.56 6.81
N ILE A 64 4.33 -9.42 6.81
CA ILE A 64 4.22 -10.57 5.90
C ILE A 64 3.74 -10.17 4.50
N PHE A 65 2.87 -9.16 4.40
CA PHE A 65 2.18 -8.81 3.17
C PHE A 65 3.01 -7.85 2.30
N ARG A 66 2.74 -7.82 1.00
CA ARG A 66 3.28 -6.85 0.04
C ARG A 66 2.78 -5.42 0.32
N ASP A 67 3.45 -4.43 -0.27
CA ASP A 67 3.02 -3.03 -0.18
C ASP A 67 1.95 -2.76 -1.26
N VAL A 68 0.74 -3.31 -1.06
CA VAL A 68 -0.37 -3.22 -2.02
C VAL A 68 -0.79 -1.77 -2.27
N PHE A 69 -0.91 -0.94 -1.23
CA PHE A 69 -1.28 0.47 -1.39
C PHE A 69 -0.23 1.21 -2.22
N GLU A 70 1.06 1.03 -1.90
CA GLU A 70 2.15 1.63 -2.65
C GLU A 70 2.20 1.13 -4.11
N GLU A 71 1.92 -0.15 -4.36
CA GLU A 71 1.84 -0.71 -5.71
C GLU A 71 0.66 -0.14 -6.53
N ILE A 72 -0.50 0.09 -5.91
CA ILE A 72 -1.63 0.78 -6.55
C ILE A 72 -1.22 2.19 -6.98
N GLY A 73 -0.68 2.98 -6.05
CA GLY A 73 -0.25 4.35 -6.34
C GLY A 73 0.80 4.40 -7.46
N ARG A 74 1.79 3.50 -7.41
CA ARG A 74 2.81 3.39 -8.46
C ARG A 74 2.21 3.03 -9.82
N LEU A 75 1.26 2.10 -9.87
CA LEU A 75 0.59 1.68 -11.09
C LEU A 75 -0.19 2.83 -11.73
N LEU A 76 -0.98 3.55 -10.92
CA LEU A 76 -1.77 4.68 -11.36
C LEU A 76 -0.87 5.83 -11.84
N CYS A 77 0.17 6.20 -11.10
CA CYS A 77 1.14 7.22 -11.53
C CYS A 77 1.81 6.86 -12.85
N LYS A 78 2.18 5.59 -13.04
CA LYS A 78 2.82 5.11 -14.27
C LYS A 78 1.91 5.27 -15.49
N HIS A 79 0.63 4.97 -15.35
CA HIS A 79 -0.33 5.02 -16.46
C HIS A 79 -0.95 6.41 -16.66
N ALA A 80 -1.05 7.23 -15.62
CA ALA A 80 -1.61 8.58 -15.72
C ALA A 80 -0.66 9.58 -16.40
N PHE A 81 0.64 9.27 -16.46
CA PHE A 81 1.62 10.18 -17.04
C PHE A 81 1.34 10.42 -18.54
N PRO A 82 1.24 11.69 -18.99
CA PRO A 82 0.97 12.01 -20.38
C PRO A 82 2.23 11.76 -21.21
N THR A 83 2.21 10.71 -22.02
CA THR A 83 3.30 10.37 -22.95
C THR A 83 3.07 10.89 -24.37
N GLY A 84 1.91 11.49 -24.65
CA GLY A 84 1.53 12.03 -25.94
C GLY A 84 0.08 12.56 -25.97
N SER A 85 -0.33 13.08 -27.13
CA SER A 85 -1.70 13.56 -27.39
C SER A 85 -2.24 12.88 -28.66
N PRO A 86 -3.53 12.47 -28.70
CA PRO A 86 -4.54 12.58 -27.62
C PRO A 86 -4.27 11.59 -26.48
N LEU A 87 -4.82 11.89 -25.30
CA LEU A 87 -4.74 10.97 -24.15
C LEU A 87 -5.55 9.70 -24.42
N SER A 88 -5.00 8.57 -24.04
CA SER A 88 -5.72 7.30 -24.06
C SER A 88 -6.75 7.22 -22.94
N THR A 89 -7.78 6.40 -23.13
CA THR A 89 -8.78 6.02 -22.11
C THR A 89 -8.11 5.46 -20.85
N LEU A 90 -7.09 4.61 -21.00
CA LEU A 90 -6.31 4.09 -19.88
C LEU A 90 -5.62 5.19 -19.06
N GLN A 91 -5.05 6.21 -19.71
CA GLN A 91 -4.44 7.36 -19.04
C GLN A 91 -5.47 8.18 -18.25
N ILE A 92 -6.65 8.40 -18.84
CA ILE A 92 -7.74 9.13 -18.20
C ILE A 92 -8.24 8.36 -16.96
N GLN A 93 -8.47 7.05 -17.07
CA GLN A 93 -8.87 6.21 -15.94
C GLN A 93 -7.80 6.18 -14.84
N ALA A 94 -6.52 6.06 -15.21
CA ALA A 94 -5.43 6.10 -14.23
C ALA A 94 -5.40 7.42 -13.46
N PHE A 95 -5.61 8.54 -14.16
CA PHE A 95 -5.68 9.86 -13.55
C PHE A 95 -6.89 9.99 -12.63
N GLU A 96 -8.07 9.51 -13.04
CA GLU A 96 -9.27 9.44 -12.19
C GLU A 96 -8.98 8.65 -10.91
N GLY A 97 -8.30 7.50 -11.02
CA GLY A 97 -7.90 6.69 -9.86
C GLY A 97 -6.99 7.45 -8.89
N LEU A 98 -6.03 8.23 -9.38
CA LEU A 98 -5.19 9.08 -8.53
C LEU A 98 -6.01 10.14 -7.80
N VAL A 99 -6.93 10.79 -8.50
CA VAL A 99 -7.83 11.80 -7.93
C VAL A 99 -8.69 11.19 -6.84
N ILE A 100 -9.27 10.00 -7.06
CA ILE A 100 -10.03 9.24 -6.04
C ILE A 100 -9.16 8.93 -4.81
N MET A 101 -7.93 8.46 -5.01
CA MET A 101 -7.02 8.19 -3.88
C MET A 101 -6.73 9.44 -3.07
N ILE A 102 -6.43 10.56 -3.73
CA ILE A 102 -6.13 11.83 -3.07
C ILE A 102 -7.36 12.36 -2.31
N HIS A 103 -8.55 12.29 -2.91
CA HIS A 103 -9.79 12.69 -2.25
C HIS A 103 -10.07 11.84 -1.01
N ASN A 104 -9.99 10.51 -1.11
CA ASN A 104 -10.18 9.65 0.06
C ASN A 104 -9.18 9.98 1.17
N ILE A 105 -7.92 10.26 0.83
CA ILE A 105 -6.92 10.68 1.82
C ILE A 105 -7.38 11.99 2.46
N SER A 106 -7.67 13.01 1.67
CA SER A 106 -8.09 14.35 2.13
C SER A 106 -9.31 14.29 3.05
N ASP A 107 -10.37 13.58 2.64
CA ASP A 107 -11.64 13.52 3.36
C ASP A 107 -11.50 12.93 4.77
N HIS A 108 -10.46 12.10 5.01
CA HIS A 108 -10.22 11.52 6.32
C HIS A 108 -9.15 12.28 7.13
N VAL A 109 -8.48 13.29 6.55
CA VAL A 109 -7.62 14.22 7.31
C VAL A 109 -8.48 15.23 8.08
N ASP A 110 -9.60 15.69 7.50
CA ASP A 110 -10.45 16.73 8.11
C ASP A 110 -11.32 16.23 9.28
N GLY A 111 -11.35 14.92 9.54
CA GLY A 111 -12.03 14.31 10.68
C GLY A 111 -11.25 14.33 12.01
N GLU A 112 -9.96 14.67 11.97
CA GLU A 112 -9.07 14.77 13.13
C GLU A 112 -8.87 16.25 13.51
N HIS A 113 -9.96 16.95 13.86
CA HIS A 113 -9.84 18.26 14.48
C HIS A 113 -9.32 18.10 15.92
N ASP A 114 -8.17 18.73 16.15
CA ASP A 114 -7.50 19.04 17.42
C ASP A 114 -6.57 17.95 18.00
N SER A 115 -5.25 18.20 17.86
CA SER A 115 -4.18 18.00 18.89
C SER A 115 -2.89 17.28 18.44
N SER A 116 -2.52 17.24 17.16
CA SER A 116 -1.24 16.60 16.76
C SER A 116 -0.31 17.54 15.97
N SER A 117 0.83 17.87 16.57
CA SER A 117 1.84 18.80 16.04
C SER A 117 2.38 18.40 14.66
N SER A 118 2.40 19.33 13.71
CA SER A 118 2.91 19.19 12.34
C SER A 118 4.44 19.13 12.21
N GLY A 119 5.12 18.34 13.05
CA GLY A 119 6.55 18.06 12.93
C GLY A 119 6.83 16.74 12.22
N PRO A 120 8.07 16.49 11.74
CA PRO A 120 8.50 15.13 11.42
C PRO A 120 8.28 14.28 12.68
N TYR A 121 7.58 13.14 12.56
CA TYR A 121 7.35 12.24 13.69
C TYR A 121 8.48 11.20 13.71
N PRO A 122 9.57 11.39 14.48
CA PRO A 122 10.60 10.37 14.60
C PRO A 122 10.00 9.14 15.28
N VAL A 123 9.97 8.02 14.57
CA VAL A 123 9.61 6.72 15.17
C VAL A 123 10.84 6.22 15.92
N GLU A 124 11.02 6.67 17.16
CA GLU A 124 12.00 6.08 18.07
C GLU A 124 11.44 4.75 18.59
N ILE A 125 12.08 3.64 18.21
CA ILE A 125 11.80 2.33 18.80
C ILE A 125 12.55 2.29 20.13
N THR A 126 11.95 2.89 21.17
CA THR A 126 12.51 2.95 22.52
C THR A 126 12.53 1.58 23.19
N GLU A 127 11.67 0.65 22.75
CA GLU A 127 11.52 -0.70 23.31
C GLU A 127 11.41 -1.74 22.17
N TYR A 128 12.12 -2.85 22.28
CA TYR A 128 12.01 -3.95 21.33
C TYR A 128 10.63 -4.62 21.45
N ARG A 129 9.81 -4.49 20.40
CA ARG A 129 8.50 -5.14 20.30
C ARG A 129 8.52 -6.21 19.21
N PRO A 130 8.26 -7.49 19.52
CA PRO A 130 8.24 -8.54 18.53
C PRO A 130 7.14 -8.31 17.49
N PHE A 131 7.44 -8.53 16.21
CA PHE A 131 6.48 -8.29 15.13
C PHE A 131 5.30 -9.29 15.14
N TRP A 132 5.46 -10.45 15.79
CA TRP A 132 4.46 -11.51 15.88
C TRP A 132 3.49 -11.33 17.06
N ASP A 133 3.65 -10.27 17.84
CA ASP A 133 2.72 -9.96 18.91
C ASP A 133 1.42 -9.35 18.33
N GLU A 134 0.44 -10.22 18.09
CA GLU A 134 -0.91 -9.84 17.65
C GLU A 134 -1.78 -9.29 18.80
N ASN A 135 -1.34 -9.37 20.06
CA ASN A 135 -2.16 -9.05 21.25
C ASN A 135 -2.32 -7.54 21.52
N PHE A 136 -1.78 -6.67 20.67
CA PHE A 136 -2.04 -5.23 20.79
C PHE A 136 -3.47 -4.91 20.34
N LYS A 137 -4.43 -5.13 21.23
CA LYS A 137 -5.72 -4.46 21.16
C LYS A 137 -5.43 -2.99 21.36
N ALA A 138 -5.46 -2.22 20.28
CA ALA A 138 -5.46 -0.76 20.36
C ALA A 138 -6.62 -0.36 21.27
N ASN A 139 -6.31 -0.06 22.52
CA ASN A 139 -7.26 0.59 23.40
C ASN A 139 -7.23 2.04 22.95
N ASP A 140 -8.33 2.46 22.33
CA ASP A 140 -8.62 3.80 21.82
C ASP A 140 -7.98 4.26 20.50
N SER A 141 -8.75 5.15 19.86
CA SER A 141 -8.63 5.64 18.48
C SER A 141 -7.42 6.53 18.23
N GLU A 142 -6.60 6.81 19.24
CA GLU A 142 -5.44 7.72 19.16
C GLU A 142 -4.13 6.96 18.84
N ASP A 143 -4.11 5.64 19.01
CA ASP A 143 -2.87 4.83 18.98
C ASP A 143 -2.68 4.03 17.67
N TRP A 144 -3.64 4.12 16.74
CA TRP A 144 -3.59 3.33 15.49
C TRP A 144 -2.52 3.86 14.51
N ALA A 145 -2.36 5.18 14.44
CA ALA A 145 -1.41 5.82 13.52
C ALA A 145 0.03 5.53 13.96
N ASP A 146 0.31 5.62 15.25
CA ASP A 146 1.61 5.29 15.83
C ASP A 146 1.93 3.80 15.69
N HIS A 147 0.93 2.93 15.84
CA HIS A 147 1.08 1.50 15.56
C HIS A 147 1.38 1.22 14.08
N ALA A 148 0.66 1.85 13.16
CA ALA A 148 0.90 1.71 11.72
C ALA A 148 2.31 2.20 11.34
N ARG A 149 2.76 3.32 11.93
CA ARG A 149 4.11 3.88 11.77
C ARG A 149 5.18 2.93 12.30
N LEU A 150 5.00 2.38 13.51
CA LEU A 150 5.91 1.42 14.11
C LEU A 150 6.05 0.17 13.25
N ARG A 151 4.93 -0.44 12.85
CA ARG A 151 4.92 -1.64 12.01
C ARG A 151 5.55 -1.38 10.65
N LYS A 152 5.26 -0.24 10.00
CA LYS A 152 5.91 0.14 8.74
C LYS A 152 7.42 0.32 8.92
N ALA A 153 7.87 0.91 10.03
CA ALA A 153 9.29 1.06 10.34
C ALA A 153 9.99 -0.30 10.55
N GLN A 154 9.37 -1.22 11.29
CA GLN A 154 9.88 -2.58 11.48
C GLN A 154 9.97 -3.34 10.14
N LYS A 155 8.91 -3.31 9.32
CA LYS A 155 8.90 -3.92 7.98
C LYS A 155 10.04 -3.38 7.11
N ARG A 156 10.27 -2.06 7.10
CA ARG A 156 11.39 -1.44 6.37
C ARG A 156 12.75 -1.96 6.84
N LYS A 157 12.99 -2.01 8.16
CA LYS A 157 14.26 -2.55 8.71
C LYS A 157 14.50 -4.00 8.27
N ILE A 158 13.45 -4.82 8.28
CA ILE A 158 13.55 -6.24 7.91
C ILE A 158 13.81 -6.41 6.41
N LYS A 159 13.15 -5.61 5.56
CA LYS A 159 13.44 -5.59 4.12
C LYS A 159 14.90 -5.22 3.83
N ILE A 160 15.41 -4.16 4.47
CA ILE A 160 16.81 -3.73 4.33
C ILE A 160 17.78 -4.82 4.81
N ALA A 161 17.50 -5.44 5.96
CA ALA A 161 18.31 -6.53 6.49
C ALA A 161 18.31 -7.75 5.54
N GLY A 162 17.16 -8.11 4.97
CA GLY A 162 17.05 -9.17 3.98
C GLY A 162 17.82 -8.86 2.70
N ASP A 163 17.76 -7.61 2.21
CA ASP A 163 18.53 -7.18 1.05
C ASP A 163 20.03 -7.23 1.31
N HIS A 164 20.49 -6.88 2.52
CA HIS A 164 21.89 -7.01 2.93
C HIS A 164 22.34 -8.47 2.96
N PHE A 165 21.54 -9.34 3.60
CA PHE A 165 21.79 -10.77 3.67
C PHE A 165 21.91 -11.40 2.27
N ASN A 166 20.96 -11.09 1.37
CA ASN A 166 20.94 -11.59 0.00
C ASN A 166 22.12 -11.09 -0.87
N ARG A 167 22.78 -10.00 -0.49
CA ARG A 167 23.95 -9.46 -1.18
C ARG A 167 25.25 -10.10 -0.68
N ASP A 168 25.36 -10.38 0.62
CA ASP A 168 26.55 -10.96 1.22
C ASP A 168 26.73 -12.43 0.85
N GLU A 169 25.67 -13.24 0.84
CA GLU A 169 25.77 -14.67 0.45
C GLU A 169 26.31 -14.86 -0.98
N ARG A 170 26.11 -13.88 -1.88
CA ARG A 170 26.60 -13.98 -3.27
C ARG A 170 28.12 -13.82 -3.41
N ARG A 171 28.85 -13.47 -2.34
CA ARG A 171 30.31 -13.27 -2.36
C ARG A 171 31.10 -14.54 -2.02
N ASP A 172 30.48 -15.51 -1.35
CA ASP A 172 31.21 -16.65 -0.75
C ASP A 172 31.12 -17.96 -1.55
N TRP A 173 30.31 -18.02 -2.62
CA TRP A 173 30.15 -19.24 -3.46
C TRP A 173 31.05 -19.28 -4.71
N THR A 174 31.98 -18.33 -4.86
CA THR A 174 32.87 -18.24 -6.04
C THR A 174 34.35 -18.47 -5.74
N THR A 175 34.69 -19.20 -4.68
CA THR A 175 36.06 -19.66 -4.38
C THR A 175 36.19 -21.17 -4.48
#